data_AF-B9E2U5-F1
#
_entry.id   AF-B9E2U5-F1
#
_cell.length_a   1.000
_cell.length_b   1.000
_cell.length_c   1.000
_cell.angle_alpha   90.00
_cell.angle_beta   90.00
_cell.angle_gamma   90.00
#
_symmetry.space_group_name_H-M   'P 1'
#
loop_
_entity.id
_entity.type
_entity.pdbx_description
1 polymer ?
#
loop_
_entity_poly.entity_id
_entity_poly.type
_entity_poly.pdbx_seq_one_letter_code
_entity_poly.pdbx_strand_id
1 'polypeptide(L)'
;MTSYYPLDKLRKIPGLENAKFIDPYSGGKGNSIRYLSVAPVSDDLKVNNVENLFCAGEKSGLFVGHTEAICTGSLAGHNAVRCALEMPTLILPKDTVIGDIIGYANYKIRTKEGRKNRYTFAGSEYFERMKKTGLYTINSVDIKNRISALGLLNIFNKSLI
;
A
#
# COMPACT_ATOMS: atom_id res chain seq x y z
N MET A 1 8.29 -0.60 -12.73
CA MET A 1 8.93 0.73 -12.66
C MET A 1 10.40 0.51 -12.97
N THR A 2 10.88 0.99 -14.12
CA THR A 2 12.32 0.94 -14.44
C THR A 2 12.96 2.09 -13.69
N SER A 3 14.02 1.82 -12.95
CA SER A 3 14.76 2.81 -12.12
C SER A 3 15.47 3.88 -12.95
N TYR A 4 15.41 3.76 -14.28
CA TYR A 4 15.84 4.75 -15.24
C TYR A 4 15.26 4.48 -16.62
N TYR A 5 15.34 5.47 -17.51
CA TYR A 5 15.04 5.31 -18.93
C TYR A 5 16.35 5.51 -19.73
N PRO A 6 16.75 4.61 -20.64
CA PRO A 6 18.00 4.78 -21.38
C PRO A 6 18.02 6.11 -22.14
N LEU A 7 19.10 6.89 -21.97
CA LEU A 7 19.20 8.23 -22.55
C LEU A 7 19.07 8.22 -24.09
N ASP A 8 19.66 7.22 -24.74
CA ASP A 8 19.57 7.05 -26.20
C ASP A 8 18.15 6.71 -26.68
N LYS A 9 17.30 6.15 -25.81
CA LYS A 9 15.88 5.99 -26.11
C LYS A 9 15.12 7.30 -25.88
N LEU A 10 15.43 8.02 -24.79
CA LEU A 10 14.78 9.29 -24.46
C LEU A 10 14.94 10.31 -25.58
N ARG A 11 16.15 10.40 -26.14
CA ARG A 11 16.52 11.33 -27.21
C ARG A 11 15.92 11.01 -28.57
N LYS A 12 15.20 9.89 -28.72
CA LYS A 12 14.42 9.58 -29.92
C LYS A 12 13.02 10.21 -29.91
N ILE A 13 12.58 10.74 -28.77
CA ILE A 13 11.29 11.44 -28.66
C ILE A 13 11.47 12.86 -29.21
N PRO A 14 10.66 13.31 -30.18
CA PRO A 14 10.74 14.66 -30.71
C PRO A 14 10.70 15.72 -29.62
N GLY A 15 11.66 16.65 -29.65
CA GLY A 15 11.83 17.71 -28.64
C GLY A 15 12.70 17.34 -27.44
N LEU A 16 13.18 16.09 -27.34
CA LEU A 16 14.06 15.61 -26.27
C LEU A 16 15.46 15.19 -26.77
N GLU A 17 15.85 15.56 -27.99
CA GLU A 17 17.10 15.16 -28.64
C GLU A 17 18.33 15.51 -27.81
N ASN A 18 18.27 16.61 -27.05
CA ASN A 18 19.33 17.10 -26.19
C ASN A 18 19.09 16.84 -24.69
N ALA A 19 18.10 16.02 -24.34
CA ALA A 19 17.79 15.72 -22.93
C ALA A 19 19.01 15.15 -22.19
N LYS A 20 19.11 15.47 -20.90
CA LYS A 20 20.15 14.99 -19.98
C LYS A 20 19.50 14.69 -18.63
N PHE A 21 19.94 13.63 -17.96
CA PHE A 21 19.55 13.38 -16.57
C PHE A 21 20.34 14.30 -15.64
N ILE A 22 19.63 15.06 -14.79
CA ILE A 22 20.25 15.91 -13.76
C ILE A 22 20.38 15.14 -12.43
N ASP A 23 19.49 14.18 -12.16
CA ASP A 23 19.55 13.31 -10.99
C ASP A 23 18.83 11.97 -11.28
N PRO A 24 19.46 10.81 -11.02
CA PRO A 24 20.88 10.66 -10.72
C PRO A 24 21.75 10.99 -11.94
N TYR A 25 22.83 11.75 -11.74
CA TYR A 25 23.85 12.05 -12.77
C TYR A 25 24.47 10.78 -13.37
N SER A 26 24.31 9.62 -12.72
CA SER A 26 24.66 8.31 -13.25
C SER A 26 23.89 7.91 -14.52
N GLY A 27 23.04 8.79 -15.06
CA GLY A 27 22.56 8.72 -16.44
C GLY A 27 21.65 7.53 -16.71
N GLY A 28 21.07 6.99 -15.64
CA GLY A 28 20.29 5.78 -15.68
C GLY A 28 21.04 4.51 -15.31
N LYS A 29 21.81 4.54 -14.22
CA LYS A 29 22.18 3.34 -13.47
C LYS A 29 21.73 3.50 -12.03
N GLY A 30 20.42 3.56 -11.83
CA GLY A 30 19.80 3.48 -10.50
C GLY A 30 19.33 2.07 -10.26
N ASN A 31 19.55 1.52 -9.07
CA ASN A 31 18.85 0.33 -8.60
C ASN A 31 17.92 0.76 -7.48
N SER A 32 16.63 0.42 -7.60
CA SER A 32 15.71 0.58 -6.48
C SER A 32 15.86 -0.65 -5.59
N ILE A 33 16.58 -0.50 -4.48
CA ILE A 33 16.72 -1.56 -3.48
C ILE A 33 15.49 -1.50 -2.59
N ARG A 34 14.58 -2.46 -2.78
CA ARG A 34 13.30 -2.54 -2.06
C ARG A 34 13.10 -3.96 -1.56
N TYR A 35 12.28 -4.11 -0.53
CA TYR A 35 11.87 -5.43 0.00
C TYR A 35 13.02 -6.32 0.48
N LEU A 36 14.10 -5.73 1.03
CA LEU A 36 15.19 -6.50 1.67
C LEU A 36 14.69 -7.35 2.84
N SER A 37 13.62 -6.90 3.50
CA SER A 37 12.87 -7.67 4.47
C SER A 37 11.44 -7.14 4.56
N VAL A 38 10.48 -8.05 4.78
CA VAL A 38 9.09 -7.72 5.06
C VAL A 38 8.75 -8.34 6.41
N ALA A 39 8.20 -7.55 7.33
CA ALA A 39 7.71 -8.02 8.60
C ALA A 39 6.35 -8.71 8.39
N PRO A 40 6.18 -9.97 8.78
CA PRO A 40 4.87 -10.61 8.78
C PRO A 40 3.95 -9.90 9.77
N VAL A 41 2.81 -9.40 9.29
CA VAL A 41 1.81 -8.72 10.11
C VAL A 41 0.45 -9.42 10.05
N SER A 42 -0.40 -9.15 11.04
CA SER A 42 -1.84 -9.41 10.98
C SER A 42 -2.59 -8.30 10.23
N ASP A 43 -3.91 -8.47 10.05
CA ASP A 43 -4.74 -7.52 9.27
C ASP A 43 -4.95 -6.17 9.98
N ASP A 44 -4.57 -6.06 11.26
CA ASP A 44 -4.46 -4.81 12.02
C ASP A 44 -3.06 -4.16 11.93
N LEU A 45 -2.16 -4.73 11.11
CA LEU A 45 -0.78 -4.29 10.87
C LEU A 45 0.19 -4.47 12.07
N LYS A 46 -0.22 -5.22 13.10
CA LYS A 46 0.67 -5.64 14.18
C LYS A 46 1.66 -6.71 13.68
N VAL A 47 2.93 -6.60 14.05
CA VAL A 47 3.95 -7.59 13.72
C VAL A 47 3.72 -8.87 14.51
N ASN A 48 3.69 -10.00 13.82
CA ASN A 48 3.47 -11.30 14.45
C ASN A 48 4.56 -11.61 15.48
N ASN A 49 4.17 -12.15 16.63
CA ASN A 49 5.05 -12.51 17.74
C ASN A 49 5.83 -11.33 18.37
N VAL A 50 5.38 -10.09 18.15
CA VAL A 50 5.92 -8.90 18.81
C VAL A 50 4.77 -8.12 19.44
N GLU A 51 4.92 -7.73 20.70
CA GLU A 51 3.80 -7.23 21.50
C GLU A 51 3.30 -5.85 21.07
N ASN A 52 4.22 -4.93 20.77
CA ASN A 52 3.93 -3.50 20.61
C ASN A 52 4.49 -2.89 19.31
N LEU A 53 4.82 -3.73 18.32
CA LEU A 53 5.37 -3.28 17.04
C LEU A 53 4.32 -3.35 15.92
N PHE A 54 4.10 -2.23 15.25
CA PHE A 54 3.27 -2.13 14.06
C PHE A 54 4.14 -1.73 12.86
N CYS A 55 3.84 -2.29 11.69
CA CYS A 55 4.55 -1.97 10.46
C CYS A 55 3.58 -1.50 9.38
N ALA A 56 4.02 -0.58 8.54
CA ALA A 56 3.24 -0.03 7.44
C ALA A 56 4.06 0.04 6.15
N GLY A 57 3.39 0.36 5.04
CA GLY A 57 3.98 0.45 3.71
C GLY A 57 4.74 -0.81 3.33
N GLU A 58 5.84 -0.64 2.61
CA GLU A 58 6.65 -1.77 2.11
C GLU A 58 7.19 -2.70 3.20
N LYS A 59 7.25 -2.23 4.45
CA LYS A 59 7.72 -3.05 5.57
C LYS A 59 6.68 -4.06 6.02
N SER A 60 5.38 -3.79 5.85
CA SER A 60 4.29 -4.69 6.23
C SER A 60 3.71 -5.51 5.09
N GLY A 61 4.16 -5.29 3.86
CA GLY A 61 3.74 -6.08 2.71
C GLY A 61 4.42 -5.66 1.43
N LEU A 62 4.22 -6.44 0.37
CA LEU A 62 4.74 -6.12 -0.97
C LEU A 62 3.91 -5.02 -1.67
N PHE A 63 3.53 -3.99 -0.92
CA PHE A 63 2.78 -2.84 -1.39
C PHE A 63 3.67 -1.94 -2.25
N VAL A 64 3.11 -1.29 -3.26
CA VAL A 64 3.81 -0.30 -4.09
C VAL A 64 2.94 0.93 -4.24
N GLY A 65 3.44 2.08 -3.79
CA GLY A 65 2.80 3.38 -4.02
C GLY A 65 2.61 4.18 -2.74
N HIS A 66 2.47 5.50 -2.91
CA HIS A 66 2.30 6.44 -1.80
C HIS A 66 0.97 6.21 -1.07
N THR A 67 -0.09 5.92 -1.82
CA THR A 67 -1.43 5.73 -1.26
C THR A 67 -1.47 4.51 -0.33
N GLU A 68 -0.85 3.40 -0.70
CA GLU A 68 -0.76 2.19 0.10
C GLU A 68 0.05 2.44 1.38
N ALA A 69 1.16 3.18 1.26
CA ALA A 69 1.97 3.58 2.40
C ALA A 69 1.18 4.50 3.37
N ILE A 70 0.43 5.47 2.86
CA ILE A 70 -0.42 6.35 3.67
C ILE A 70 -1.55 5.55 4.32
N CYS A 71 -2.30 4.75 3.57
CA CYS A 71 -3.43 3.98 4.09
C CYS A 71 -3.01 3.01 5.20
N THR A 72 -1.93 2.26 4.98
CA THR A 72 -1.40 1.33 5.99
C THR A 72 -0.73 2.09 7.15
N GLY A 73 -0.05 3.20 6.87
CA GLY A 73 0.57 4.06 7.89
C GLY A 73 -0.46 4.63 8.86
N SER A 74 -1.56 5.18 8.34
CA SER A 74 -2.67 5.70 9.13
C SER A 74 -3.31 4.63 10.01
N LEU A 75 -3.55 3.42 9.46
CA LEU A 75 -4.12 2.32 10.25
C LEU A 75 -3.13 1.81 11.31
N ALA A 76 -1.86 1.59 10.96
CA ALA A 76 -0.84 1.12 11.88
C ALA A 76 -0.62 2.12 13.02
N GLY A 77 -0.55 3.42 12.72
CA GLY A 77 -0.42 4.48 13.72
C GLY A 77 -1.64 4.54 14.65
N HIS A 78 -2.85 4.47 14.08
CA HIS A 78 -4.08 4.41 14.86
C HIS A 78 -4.09 3.19 15.80
N ASN A 79 -3.70 2.02 15.31
CA ASN A 79 -3.66 0.79 16.10
C ASN A 79 -2.52 0.78 17.13
N ALA A 80 -1.39 1.42 16.85
CA ALA A 80 -0.32 1.58 17.83
C ALA A 80 -0.80 2.39 19.04
N VAL A 81 -1.53 3.49 18.82
CA VAL A 81 -2.13 4.28 19.92
C VAL A 81 -3.18 3.47 20.67
N ARG A 82 -4.09 2.79 19.96
CA ARG A 82 -5.10 1.91 20.59
C ARG A 82 -4.44 0.84 21.46
N CYS A 83 -3.38 0.20 20.96
CA CYS A 83 -2.61 -0.79 21.70
C CYS A 83 -1.98 -0.19 22.97
N ALA A 84 -1.42 1.02 22.89
CA ALA A 84 -0.85 1.71 24.04
C ALA A 84 -1.91 2.13 25.09
N LEU A 85 -3.16 2.30 24.67
CA LEU A 85 -4.32 2.58 25.53
C LEU A 85 -5.06 1.29 25.96
N GLU A 86 -4.49 0.11 25.73
CA GLU A 86 -5.12 -1.19 26.04
C GLU A 86 -6.49 -1.40 25.37
N MET A 87 -6.74 -0.71 24.25
CA MET A 87 -7.95 -0.85 23.46
C MET A 87 -7.77 -1.91 22.36
N PRO A 88 -8.84 -2.63 21.97
CA PRO A 88 -8.79 -3.55 20.83
C PRO A 88 -8.36 -2.82 19.56
N THR A 89 -7.45 -3.39 18.76
CA THR A 89 -7.02 -2.82 17.48
C THR A 89 -8.15 -2.85 16.43
N LEU A 90 -8.08 -1.93 15.47
CA LEU A 90 -9.02 -1.85 14.35
C LEU A 90 -8.52 -2.71 13.19
N ILE A 91 -9.35 -3.67 12.75
CA ILE A 91 -9.19 -4.37 11.47
C ILE A 91 -10.22 -3.80 10.50
N LEU A 92 -9.75 -3.29 9.36
CA LEU A 92 -10.66 -2.80 8.33
C LEU A 92 -11.29 -3.99 7.57
N PRO A 93 -12.63 -4.02 7.40
CA PRO A 93 -13.31 -5.08 6.65
C PRO A 93 -12.85 -5.15 5.19
N LYS A 94 -12.95 -6.35 4.58
CA LYS A 94 -12.65 -6.57 3.16
C LYS A 94 -13.62 -5.85 2.20
N ASP A 95 -14.74 -5.34 2.72
CA ASP A 95 -15.62 -4.43 1.99
C ASP A 95 -14.99 -3.04 1.80
N THR A 96 -13.90 -2.74 2.50
CA THR A 96 -13.07 -1.56 2.23
C THR A 96 -11.87 -1.95 1.36
N VAL A 97 -11.50 -1.05 0.45
CA VAL A 97 -10.31 -1.23 -0.41
C VAL A 97 -9.03 -1.42 0.42
N ILE A 98 -8.92 -0.72 1.56
CA ILE A 98 -7.76 -0.81 2.44
C ILE A 98 -7.74 -2.14 3.20
N GLY A 99 -8.87 -2.58 3.75
CA GLY A 99 -8.97 -3.89 4.43
C GLY A 99 -8.74 -5.06 3.48
N ASP A 100 -9.28 -4.99 2.26
CA ASP A 100 -9.08 -6.04 1.25
C ASP A 100 -7.61 -6.12 0.80
N ILE A 101 -6.92 -5.00 0.53
CA ILE A 101 -5.50 -5.07 0.09
C ILE A 101 -4.60 -5.63 1.18
N ILE A 102 -4.83 -5.28 2.44
CA ILE A 102 -4.05 -5.78 3.58
C ILE A 102 -4.23 -7.29 3.70
N GLY A 103 -5.49 -7.75 3.80
CA GLY A 103 -5.78 -9.18 3.92
C GLY A 103 -5.32 -9.98 2.71
N TYR A 104 -5.44 -9.42 1.51
CA TYR A 104 -4.98 -10.06 0.28
C TYR A 104 -3.46 -10.17 0.22
N ALA A 105 -2.72 -9.11 0.56
CA ALA A 105 -1.25 -9.15 0.61
C ALA A 105 -0.74 -10.13 1.69
N ASN A 106 -1.36 -10.13 2.87
CA ASN A 106 -1.06 -11.07 3.97
C ASN A 106 -1.31 -12.53 3.58
N TYR A 107 -2.35 -12.80 2.79
CA TYR A 107 -2.57 -14.13 2.23
C TYR A 107 -1.49 -14.48 1.20
N LYS A 108 -1.22 -13.57 0.25
CA LYS A 108 -0.34 -13.83 -0.87
C LYS A 108 1.12 -14.02 -0.48
N ILE A 109 1.61 -13.32 0.54
CA ILE A 109 3.01 -13.44 0.99
C ILE A 109 3.34 -14.86 1.49
N ARG A 110 2.34 -15.67 1.85
CA ARG A 110 2.49 -17.08 2.26
C ARG A 110 2.74 -18.01 1.06
N THR A 111 2.48 -17.55 -0.16
CA THR A 111 2.64 -18.34 -1.39
C THR A 111 3.94 -17.98 -2.11
N LYS A 112 4.56 -18.95 -2.81
CA LYS A 112 5.75 -18.68 -3.62
C LYS A 112 5.50 -17.64 -4.72
N GLU A 113 4.32 -17.69 -5.34
CA GLU A 113 3.99 -16.79 -6.45
C GLU A 113 3.61 -15.39 -5.97
N GLY A 114 2.84 -15.29 -4.89
CA GLY A 114 2.50 -13.98 -4.31
C GLY A 114 3.72 -13.17 -3.87
N ARG A 115 4.81 -13.84 -3.45
CA ARG A 115 6.08 -13.16 -3.13
C ARG A 115 6.79 -12.51 -4.32
N LYS A 116 6.43 -12.89 -5.55
CA LYS A 116 6.95 -12.29 -6.77
C LYS A 116 6.13 -11.09 -7.25
N ASN A 117 4.93 -10.88 -6.69
CA ASN A 117 4.02 -9.83 -7.10
C ASN A 117 4.16 -8.57 -6.27
N ARG A 118 3.51 -7.51 -6.75
CA ARG A 118 3.38 -6.22 -6.08
C ARG A 118 1.92 -5.81 -6.04
N TYR A 119 1.48 -5.33 -4.89
CA TYR A 119 0.08 -4.98 -4.63
C TYR A 119 -0.08 -3.48 -4.62
N THR A 120 -0.96 -2.97 -5.46
CA THR A 120 -1.21 -1.53 -5.59
C THR A 120 -2.64 -1.26 -6.07
N PHE A 121 -3.20 -0.13 -5.64
CA PHE A 121 -4.47 0.41 -6.10
C PHE A 121 -4.42 0.91 -7.55
N ALA A 122 -3.23 1.11 -8.12
CA ALA A 122 -3.04 1.75 -9.43
C ALA A 122 -2.72 0.79 -10.58
N GLY A 123 -2.67 -0.53 -10.34
CA GLY A 123 -2.38 -1.52 -11.37
C GLY A 123 -2.12 -2.92 -10.82
N SER A 124 -1.51 -3.78 -11.64
CA SER A 124 -1.14 -5.16 -11.25
C SER A 124 -2.36 -6.03 -10.91
N GLU A 125 -2.11 -7.21 -10.36
CA GLU A 125 -3.07 -8.21 -9.91
C GLU A 125 -4.12 -7.64 -8.95
N TYR A 126 -3.72 -6.74 -8.05
CA TYR A 126 -4.65 -6.19 -7.05
C TYR A 126 -5.68 -5.25 -7.66
N PHE A 127 -5.29 -4.38 -8.59
CA PHE A 127 -6.25 -3.51 -9.27
C PHE A 127 -7.30 -4.30 -10.05
N GLU A 128 -6.87 -5.37 -10.73
CA GLU A 128 -7.81 -6.27 -11.42
C GLU A 128 -8.74 -7.00 -10.44
N ARG A 129 -8.24 -7.37 -9.25
CA ARG A 129 -9.09 -7.87 -8.17
C ARG A 129 -10.13 -6.84 -7.75
N MET A 130 -9.75 -5.57 -7.50
CA MET A 130 -10.67 -4.53 -7.08
C MET A 130 -11.81 -4.32 -8.09
N LYS A 131 -11.51 -4.38 -9.39
CA LYS A 131 -12.52 -4.33 -10.45
C LYS A 131 -13.47 -5.52 -10.36
N LYS A 132 -12.92 -6.74 -10.25
CA LYS A 132 -13.71 -7.98 -10.19
C LYS A 132 -14.60 -8.07 -8.95
N THR A 133 -14.18 -7.50 -7.82
CA THR A 133 -14.94 -7.51 -6.56
C THR A 133 -15.86 -6.30 -6.39
N GLY A 134 -15.94 -5.39 -7.38
CA GLY A 134 -16.78 -4.18 -7.29
C GLY A 134 -16.26 -3.14 -6.29
N LEU A 135 -15.01 -3.29 -5.81
CA LEU A 135 -14.40 -2.35 -4.89
C LEU A 135 -13.88 -1.09 -5.60
N TYR A 136 -13.48 -1.20 -6.87
CA TYR A 136 -13.05 -0.05 -7.66
C TYR A 136 -14.24 0.82 -8.10
N THR A 137 -14.27 2.06 -7.63
CA THR A 137 -15.21 3.10 -8.07
C THR A 137 -14.56 4.46 -7.88
N ILE A 138 -14.96 5.43 -8.71
CA ILE A 138 -14.60 6.85 -8.58
C ILE A 138 -15.76 7.69 -8.03
N ASN A 139 -16.92 7.08 -7.82
CA ASN A 139 -18.09 7.77 -7.28
C ASN A 139 -17.94 7.95 -5.76
N SER A 140 -17.70 9.20 -5.35
CA SER A 140 -17.50 9.56 -3.94
C SER A 140 -18.72 9.31 -3.07
N VAL A 141 -19.94 9.37 -3.63
CA VAL A 141 -21.19 9.09 -2.91
C VAL A 141 -21.28 7.61 -2.55
N ASP A 142 -21.00 6.73 -3.50
CA ASP A 142 -21.03 5.27 -3.27
C ASP A 142 -19.97 4.85 -2.26
N ILE A 143 -18.76 5.44 -2.35
CA ILE A 143 -17.68 5.23 -1.38
C ILE A 143 -18.14 5.66 0.02
N LYS A 144 -18.69 6.87 0.15
CA LYS A 144 -19.16 7.39 1.44
C LYS A 144 -20.26 6.52 2.03
N ASN A 145 -21.22 6.08 1.22
CA ASN A 145 -22.32 5.23 1.65
C ASN A 145 -21.81 3.87 2.14
N ARG A 146 -20.88 3.25 1.40
CA ARG A 146 -20.23 1.99 1.80
C ARG A 146 -19.53 2.12 3.14
N ILE A 147 -18.70 3.15 3.31
CA ILE A 147 -17.95 3.39 4.56
C ILE A 147 -18.90 3.71 5.73
N SER A 148 -19.99 4.43 5.46
CA SER A 148 -21.01 4.74 6.47
C SER A 148 -21.78 3.50 6.91
N ALA A 149 -22.16 2.62 5.98
CA ALA A 149 -22.85 1.37 6.27
C ALA A 149 -22.02 0.41 7.13
N LEU A 150 -20.69 0.48 7.03
CA LEU A 150 -19.75 -0.26 7.88
C LEU A 150 -19.50 0.39 9.25
N GLY A 151 -20.09 1.57 9.53
CA GLY A 151 -19.84 2.32 10.77
C GLY A 151 -18.44 2.95 10.85
N LEU A 152 -17.72 3.02 9.73
CA LEU A 152 -16.32 3.47 9.66
C LEU A 152 -16.17 4.93 9.25
N LEU A 153 -17.27 5.64 9.00
CA LEU A 153 -17.20 7.05 8.63
C LEU A 153 -16.50 7.84 9.73
N ASN A 154 -15.46 8.60 9.35
CA ASN A 154 -14.63 9.41 10.25
C ASN A 154 -13.97 8.62 11.40
N ILE A 155 -13.78 7.30 11.26
CA ILE A 155 -13.25 6.46 12.35
C ILE A 155 -11.92 6.96 12.93
N PHE A 156 -11.03 7.46 12.07
CA PHE A 156 -9.72 7.99 12.49
C PHE A 156 -9.78 9.38 13.13
N ASN A 157 -10.90 10.09 13.02
CA ASN A 157 -11.10 11.43 13.61
C ASN A 157 -11.79 11.36 14.98
N LYS A 158 -12.24 10.18 15.42
CA LYS A 158 -12.87 10.00 16.73
C LYS A 158 -11.79 10.03 17.81
N SER A 159 -12.02 10.81 18.86
CA SER A 159 -11.16 10.74 20.05
C SER A 159 -11.25 9.33 20.66
N LEU A 160 -10.11 8.80 21.06
CA LEU A 160 -10.03 7.49 21.73
C LEU A 160 -10.26 7.61 23.25
N ILE A 161 -10.02 8.80 23.80
CA ILE A 161 -10.22 9.22 25.19
C ILE A 161 -10.82 10.63 25.24
#